data_AF-A0AAV7KGK3-F1
#
_entry.id   AF-A0AAV7KGK3-F1
#
_cell.length_a   1.000
_cell.length_b   1.000
_cell.length_c   1.000
_cell.angle_alpha   90.00
_cell.angle_beta   90.00
_cell.angle_gamma   90.00
#
_symmetry.space_group_name_H-M   'P 1'
#
loop_
_entity.id
_entity.type
_entity.pdbx_description
1 polymer ?
#
loop_
_entity_poly.entity_id
_entity_poly.type
_entity_poly.pdbx_seq_one_letter_code
_entity_poly.pdbx_strand_id
1 'polypeptide(L)'
;MAYYEPAPFTEQEIVYLDIKELNKKIKQKRLCEDEIKEIKSIRRKRRLKSYDLNRNRRGKALLQSLETERDSLQEEYENLMIEVEQLHDSKMKLELLSLLDNYS
;
A
#
# COMPACT_ATOMS: atom_id res chain seq x y z
N MET A 1 -25.25 35.45 24.47
CA MET A 1 -25.25 34.55 23.29
C MET A 1 -24.09 34.97 22.41
N ALA A 2 -23.05 34.14 22.29
CA ALA A 2 -21.98 34.41 21.32
C ALA A 2 -22.53 34.05 19.94
N TYR A 3 -22.72 35.05 19.07
CA TYR A 3 -23.09 34.83 17.69
C TYR A 3 -21.88 34.22 16.99
N TYR A 4 -21.94 32.91 16.72
CA TYR A 4 -20.96 32.27 15.85
C TYR A 4 -21.24 32.78 14.44
N GLU A 5 -20.39 33.68 13.93
CA GLU A 5 -20.43 34.00 12.52
C GLU A 5 -20.07 32.74 11.72
N PRO A 6 -20.87 32.39 10.70
CA PRO A 6 -20.60 31.21 9.89
C PRO A 6 -19.27 31.39 9.16
N ALA A 7 -18.44 30.35 9.16
CA ALA A 7 -17.14 30.36 8.52
C ALA A 7 -17.24 30.84 7.05
N PRO A 8 -16.27 31.63 6.57
CA PRO A 8 -16.35 32.27 5.25
C PRO A 8 -16.39 31.28 4.08
N PHE A 9 -15.98 30.02 4.30
CA PHE A 9 -16.05 28.94 3.32
C PHE A 9 -16.42 27.63 3.99
N THR A 10 -17.15 26.77 3.27
CA THR A 10 -17.39 25.40 3.71
C THR A 10 -16.13 24.54 3.53
N GLU A 11 -15.97 23.48 4.32
CA GLU A 11 -14.86 22.54 4.13
C GLU A 11 -14.82 21.95 2.72
N GLN A 12 -15.98 21.69 2.11
CA GLN A 12 -16.07 21.16 0.75
C GLN A 12 -15.51 22.14 -0.27
N GLU A 13 -15.85 23.43 -0.18
CA GLU A 13 -15.28 24.46 -1.05
C GLU A 13 -13.77 24.60 -0.86
N ILE A 14 -13.31 24.58 0.39
CA ILE A 14 -11.89 24.66 0.70
C ILE A 14 -11.15 23.44 0.13
N VAL A 15 -11.70 22.24 0.22
CA VAL A 15 -10.99 21.02 -0.18
C VAL A 15 -11.04 20.78 -1.69
N TYR A 16 -12.18 20.98 -2.33
CA TYR A 16 -12.43 20.46 -3.68
C TYR A 16 -12.39 21.51 -4.81
N LEU A 17 -12.45 22.81 -4.51
CA LEU A 17 -12.28 23.83 -5.57
C LEU A 17 -10.87 23.77 -6.17
N ASP A 18 -10.71 24.18 -7.42
CA ASP A 18 -9.35 24.44 -7.93
C ASP A 18 -8.70 25.60 -7.13
N ILE A 19 -7.37 25.61 -7.04
CA ILE A 19 -6.65 26.69 -6.35
C ILE A 19 -6.90 28.05 -7.00
N LYS A 20 -7.08 28.11 -8.32
CA LYS A 20 -7.42 29.34 -9.03
C LYS A 20 -8.82 29.83 -8.67
N GLU A 21 -9.79 28.92 -8.61
CA GLU A 21 -11.17 29.23 -8.24
C GLU A 21 -11.29 29.65 -6.77
N LEU A 22 -10.61 28.94 -5.86
CA LEU A 22 -10.59 29.30 -4.46
C LEU A 22 -9.97 30.69 -4.27
N ASN A 23 -8.83 30.97 -4.93
CA ASN A 23 -8.21 32.29 -4.86
C ASN A 23 -9.11 33.39 -5.42
N LYS A 24 -9.88 33.12 -6.48
CA LYS A 24 -10.88 34.04 -7.01
C LYS A 24 -11.97 34.34 -5.98
N LYS A 25 -12.52 33.30 -5.32
CA LYS A 25 -13.54 33.47 -4.28
C LYS A 25 -13.00 34.19 -3.03
N ILE A 26 -11.77 33.88 -2.60
CA ILE A 26 -11.10 34.56 -1.48
C ILE A 26 -11.00 36.07 -1.76
N LYS A 27 -10.58 36.44 -2.97
CA LYS A 27 -10.51 37.85 -3.40
C LYS A 27 -11.88 38.51 -3.43
N GLN A 28 -12.91 37.81 -3.92
CA GLN A 28 -14.29 38.32 -3.98
C GLN A 28 -14.87 38.58 -2.59
N LYS A 29 -14.57 37.70 -1.61
CA LYS A 29 -15.04 37.83 -0.22
C LYS A 29 -14.20 38.79 0.64
N ARG A 30 -13.10 39.34 0.10
CA ARG A 30 -12.18 40.27 0.80
C ARG A 30 -11.73 39.75 2.17
N LEU A 31 -11.37 38.46 2.25
CA LEU A 31 -10.94 37.85 3.50
C LEU A 31 -9.67 38.49 4.06
N CYS A 32 -9.58 38.51 5.39
CA CYS A 32 -8.40 38.94 6.10
C CYS A 32 -7.29 37.89 6.02
N GLU A 33 -6.07 38.28 6.39
CA GLU A 33 -4.91 37.40 6.27
C GLU A 33 -5.00 36.15 7.13
N ASP A 34 -5.62 36.25 8.31
CA ASP A 34 -5.77 35.13 9.24
C ASP A 34 -6.80 34.11 8.76
N GLU A 35 -7.92 34.56 8.19
CA GLU A 35 -8.88 33.68 7.50
C GLU A 35 -8.23 32.95 6.32
N ILE A 36 -7.38 33.64 5.56
CA ILE A 36 -6.63 33.03 4.45
C ILE A 36 -5.63 31.98 4.97
N LYS A 37 -4.95 32.25 6.09
CA LYS A 37 -4.05 31.27 6.74
C LYS A 37 -4.82 30.05 7.22
N GLU A 38 -5.99 30.24 7.80
CA GLU A 38 -6.86 29.15 8.25
C GLU A 38 -7.29 28.26 7.08
N ILE A 39 -7.79 28.86 5.99
CA ILE A 39 -8.16 28.15 4.77
C ILE A 39 -6.98 27.34 4.21
N LYS A 40 -5.77 27.93 4.15
CA LYS A 40 -4.55 27.24 3.72
C LYS A 40 -4.18 26.09 4.66
N SER A 41 -4.34 26.27 5.97
CA SER A 41 -4.09 25.23 6.98
C SER A 41 -5.04 24.05 6.80
N ILE A 42 -6.34 24.31 6.63
CA ILE A 42 -7.36 23.29 6.36
C ILE A 42 -7.01 22.51 5.08
N ARG A 43 -6.68 23.20 3.98
CA ARG A 43 -6.23 22.53 2.74
C ARG A 43 -5.00 21.65 2.95
N ARG A 44 -4.00 22.15 3.68
CA ARG A 44 -2.77 21.41 3.95
C ARG A 44 -3.06 20.15 4.77
N LYS A 45 -3.83 20.25 5.86
CA LYS A 45 -4.23 19.11 6.69
C LYS A 45 -4.96 18.04 5.88
N ARG A 46 -5.88 18.45 5.00
CA ARG A 46 -6.63 17.53 4.13
C ARG A 46 -5.73 16.83 3.10
N ARG A 47 -4.80 17.55 2.46
CA ARG A 47 -3.79 16.93 1.56
C ARG A 47 -2.92 15.92 2.30
N LEU A 48 -2.43 16.27 3.48
CA LEU A 48 -1.63 15.37 4.32
C LEU A 48 -2.40 14.09 4.65
N LYS A 49 -3.65 14.20 5.12
CA LYS A 49 -4.52 13.04 5.38
C LYS A 49 -4.70 12.14 4.15
N SER A 50 -4.83 12.72 2.95
CA SER A 50 -4.91 11.95 1.70
C SER A 50 -3.61 11.23 1.37
N TYR A 51 -2.45 11.88 1.55
CA TYR A 51 -1.15 11.24 1.36
C TYR A 51 -0.93 10.09 2.34
N ASP A 52 -1.29 10.26 3.62
CA ASP A 52 -1.18 9.20 4.62
C ASP A 52 -2.07 8.00 4.28
N LEU A 53 -3.32 8.26 3.87
CA LEU A 53 -4.23 7.21 3.41
C LEU A 53 -3.67 6.47 2.19
N ASN A 54 -3.08 7.19 1.23
CA ASN A 54 -2.51 6.57 0.03
C ASN A 54 -1.23 5.78 0.36
N ARG A 55 -0.37 6.30 1.23
CA ARG A 55 0.81 5.59 1.73
C ARG A 55 0.43 4.28 2.41
N ASN A 56 -0.59 4.32 3.28
CA ASN A 56 -1.09 3.13 3.97
C ASN A 56 -1.69 2.11 3.00
N ARG A 57 -2.44 2.55 1.98
CA ARG A 57 -2.98 1.67 0.93
C ARG A 57 -1.87 0.97 0.15
N ARG A 58 -0.85 1.72 -0.27
CA ARG A 58 0.31 1.15 -0.99
C ARG A 58 1.09 0.18 -0.11
N GLY A 59 1.30 0.51 1.16
CA GLY A 59 1.93 -0.39 2.13
C GLY A 59 1.15 -1.69 2.27
N LYS A 60 -0.18 -1.62 2.39
CA LYS A 60 -1.04 -2.81 2.48
C LYS A 60 -1.00 -3.65 1.21
N ALA A 61 -1.06 -3.02 0.03
CA ALA A 61 -0.98 -3.74 -1.24
C ALA A 61 0.37 -4.43 -1.44
N LEU A 62 1.47 -3.78 -1.03
CA LEU A 62 2.81 -4.37 -1.08
C LEU A 62 2.92 -5.58 -0.15
N LEU A 63 2.40 -5.47 1.08
CA LEU A 63 2.38 -6.60 2.02
C LEU A 63 1.63 -7.80 1.44
N GLN A 64 0.44 -7.58 0.86
CA GLN A 64 -0.32 -8.66 0.22
C GLN A 64 0.45 -9.31 -0.94
N SER A 65 1.15 -8.50 -1.74
CA SER A 65 1.99 -9.01 -2.84
C SER A 65 3.12 -9.89 -2.32
N LEU A 66 3.81 -9.46 -1.27
CA LEU A 66 4.92 -10.22 -0.68
C LEU A 66 4.44 -11.50 0.01
N GLU A 67 3.26 -11.47 0.67
CA GLU A 67 2.64 -12.67 1.23
C GLU A 67 2.36 -13.71 0.14
N THR A 68 1.78 -13.26 -0.97
CA THR A 68 1.47 -14.14 -2.11
C THR A 68 2.73 -14.74 -2.73
N GLU A 69 3.78 -13.92 -2.91
CA GLU A 69 5.08 -14.37 -3.44
C GLU A 69 5.76 -15.38 -2.50
N ARG A 70 5.74 -15.11 -1.19
CA ARG A 70 6.27 -16.04 -0.19
C ARG A 70 5.54 -17.38 -0.23
N ASP A 71 4.21 -17.37 -0.30
CA ASP A 71 3.42 -18.60 -0.28
C ASP A 71 3.68 -19.44 -1.55
N SER A 72 3.81 -18.78 -2.71
CA SER A 72 4.20 -19.44 -3.96
C SER A 72 5.60 -20.08 -3.87
N LEU A 73 6.58 -19.35 -3.33
CA LEU A 73 7.94 -19.87 -3.18
C LEU A 73 8.00 -21.03 -2.17
N GLN A 74 7.16 -21.00 -1.13
CA GLN A 74 7.06 -22.09 -0.16
C GLN A 74 6.52 -23.36 -0.83
N GLU A 75 5.50 -23.25 -1.66
CA GLU A 75 4.96 -24.38 -2.44
C GLU A 75 6.01 -24.95 -3.42
N GLU A 76 6.74 -24.09 -4.13
CA GLU A 76 7.84 -24.51 -5.02
C GLU A 76 8.94 -25.24 -4.25
N TYR A 77 9.31 -24.75 -3.07
CA TYR A 77 10.33 -25.38 -2.23
C TYR A 77 9.89 -26.77 -1.74
N GLU A 78 8.63 -26.91 -1.30
CA GLU A 78 8.07 -28.20 -0.86
C GLU A 78 8.05 -29.22 -2.00
N ASN A 79 7.66 -28.79 -3.20
CA ASN A 79 7.69 -29.64 -4.40
C ASN A 79 9.12 -30.08 -4.74
N LEU A 80 10.09 -29.18 -4.65
CA LEU A 80 11.50 -29.50 -4.90
C LEU A 80 12.04 -30.52 -3.89
N MET A 81 11.67 -30.38 -2.61
CA MET A 81 12.06 -31.35 -1.58
C MET A 81 11.54 -32.75 -1.89
N ILE A 82 10.29 -32.87 -2.35
CA ILE A 82 9.71 -34.15 -2.77
C ILE A 82 10.47 -34.73 -3.96
N GLU A 83 10.81 -33.92 -4.97
CA GLU A 83 11.57 -34.38 -6.14
C GLU A 83 12.96 -34.90 -5.75
N VAL A 84 13.64 -34.18 -4.85
CA VAL A 84 14.95 -34.60 -4.33
C VAL A 84 14.86 -35.94 -3.59
N GLU A 85 13.85 -36.14 -2.75
CA GLU A 85 13.62 -37.43 -2.06
C GLU A 85 13.39 -38.57 -3.05
N GLN A 86 12.57 -38.36 -4.08
CA GLN A 86 12.29 -39.37 -5.11
C GLN A 86 13.54 -39.74 -5.91
N LEU A 87 14.38 -38.76 -6.24
CA LEU A 87 15.64 -38.99 -6.95
C LEU A 87 16.64 -39.73 -6.07
N HIS A 88 16.70 -39.39 -4.78
CA HIS A 88 17.55 -40.09 -3.82
C HIS A 88 17.18 -41.57 -3.70
N ASP A 89 15.89 -41.88 -3.54
CA ASP A 89 15.39 -43.25 -3.49
C ASP A 89 15.67 -44.02 -4.79
N SER A 90 15.49 -43.37 -5.93
CA SER A 90 15.77 -43.96 -7.24
C SER A 90 17.26 -44.29 -7.40
N LYS A 91 18.13 -43.39 -6.96
CA LYS A 91 19.59 -43.60 -6.96
C LYS A 91 19.97 -44.78 -6.05
N MET A 92 19.45 -44.83 -4.83
CA MET A 92 19.71 -45.94 -3.90
C MET A 92 19.30 -47.30 -4.49
N LYS A 93 18.13 -47.37 -5.15
CA LYS A 93 17.67 -48.60 -5.80
C LYS A 93 18.63 -49.05 -6.91
N LEU A 94 19.13 -48.12 -7.73
CA LEU A 94 20.09 -48.43 -8.78
C LEU A 94 21.42 -48.94 -8.20
N GLU A 95 21.91 -48.30 -7.13
CA GLU A 95 23.13 -48.75 -6.44
C GLU A 95 22.97 -50.16 -5.87
N LEU A 96 21.84 -50.47 -5.23
CA LEU A 96 21.54 -51.80 -4.71
C LEU A 96 21.48 -52.88 -5.79
N LEU A 97 20.82 -52.59 -6.92
CA LEU A 97 20.78 -53.51 -8.06
C LEU A 97 22.19 -53.77 -8.62
N SER A 98 22.99 -52.72 -8.76
CA SER A 98 24.37 -52.86 -9.24
C SER A 98 25.24 -53.73 -8.32
N LEU A 99 25.02 -53.67 -7.00
CA LEU A 99 25.72 -54.54 -6.05
C LEU A 99 25.30 -55.99 -6.23
N LEU A 100 24.01 -56.27 -6.35
CA LEU A 100 23.49 -57.64 -6.55
C LEU A 100 24.02 -58.30 -7.83
N ASP A 101 24.14 -57.54 -8.92
CA ASP A 101 24.70 -58.01 -10.19
C ASP A 101 26.19 -58.36 -10.09
N ASN A 102 26.94 -57.71 -9.17
CA ASN A 102 28.36 -58.01 -8.94
C ASN A 102 28.62 -59.23 -8.05
N TYR A 103 27.59 -59.73 -7.35
CA TYR A 103 27.67 -60.91 -6.46
C TYR A 103 26.96 -62.16 -7.02
N SER A 104 26.40 -62.09 -8.23
CA SER A 104 25.74 -63.21 -8.93
C SER A 104 26.64 -63.81 -10.01
#